data_AF-A0A3D4TSP9-F1
#
_entry.id   AF-A0A3D4TSP9-F1
#
_cell.length_a   1.000
_cell.length_b   1.000
_cell.length_c   1.000
_cell.angle_alpha   90.00
_cell.angle_beta   90.00
_cell.angle_gamma   90.00
#
_symmetry.space_group_name_H-M   'P 1'
#
loop_
_entity.id
_entity.type
_entity.pdbx_description
1 polymer ?
#
loop_
_entity_poly.entity_id
_entity_poly.type
_entity_poly.pdbx_seq_one_letter_code
_entity_poly.pdbx_strand_id
1 'polypeptide(L)'
;PAGLILSPAEGSDTAQLRQALGANANVLLFNRELDGADWDFLTLDNQHGAYLATRHLIERGHRQIAFFGGHAASSSCHQRRAGFQQALAEA
;
A
#
# COMPACT_ATOMS: atom_id res chain seq x y z
N PRO A 1 16.30 -11.92 -21.51
CA PRO A 1 15.00 -11.78 -20.80
C PRO A 1 14.80 -10.33 -20.36
N ALA A 2 13.61 -9.77 -20.59
CA ALA A 2 13.23 -8.44 -20.10
C ALA A 2 12.51 -8.58 -18.74
N GLY A 3 12.72 -7.62 -17.84
CA GLY A 3 11.98 -7.51 -16.57
C GLY A 3 10.96 -6.38 -16.66
N LEU A 4 9.85 -6.51 -15.94
CA LEU A 4 8.82 -5.48 -15.84
C LEU A 4 8.71 -4.98 -14.41
N ILE A 5 8.67 -3.66 -14.25
CA ILE A 5 8.22 -3.03 -13.00
C ILE A 5 6.77 -2.65 -13.20
N LEU A 6 5.88 -3.25 -12.41
CA LEU A 6 4.45 -3.08 -12.53
C LEU A 6 3.92 -2.39 -11.28
N SER A 7 3.17 -1.30 -11.44
CA SER A 7 2.39 -0.71 -10.35
C SER A 7 0.92 -1.13 -10.52
N PRO A 8 0.41 -2.10 -9.75
CA PRO A 8 -0.95 -2.60 -9.91
C PRO A 8 -2.00 -1.50 -9.82
N ALA A 9 -2.92 -1.49 -10.79
CA ALA A 9 -4.11 -0.68 -10.72
C ALA A 9 -5.08 -1.26 -9.68
N GLU A 10 -6.03 -0.44 -9.24
CA GLU A 10 -7.13 -0.91 -8.40
C GLU A 10 -7.95 -1.99 -9.12
N GLY A 11 -8.35 -3.04 -8.40
CA GLY A 11 -9.07 -4.17 -8.97
C GLY A 11 -8.22 -5.06 -9.89
N SER A 12 -6.90 -4.87 -9.93
CA SER A 12 -6.02 -5.81 -10.63
C SER A 12 -6.15 -7.18 -9.99
N ASP A 13 -6.10 -8.21 -10.83
CA ASP A 13 -6.15 -9.60 -10.42
C ASP A 13 -4.87 -10.32 -10.87
N THR A 14 -4.30 -11.12 -9.98
CA THR A 14 -3.04 -11.85 -10.21
C THR A 14 -3.16 -12.81 -11.39
N ALA A 15 -4.27 -13.54 -11.51
CA ALA A 15 -4.44 -14.54 -12.56
C ALA A 15 -4.59 -13.86 -13.93
N GLN A 16 -5.36 -12.78 -14.02
CA GLN A 16 -5.51 -11.99 -15.24
C GLN A 16 -4.18 -11.37 -15.69
N LEU A 17 -3.42 -10.79 -14.75
CA LEU A 17 -2.10 -10.22 -15.05
C LEU A 17 -1.13 -11.30 -15.52
N ARG A 18 -1.12 -12.48 -14.90
CA ARG A 18 -0.28 -13.61 -15.35
C ARG A 18 -0.68 -14.09 -16.74
N GLN A 19 -1.97 -14.14 -17.06
CA GLN A 19 -2.44 -14.51 -18.40
C GLN A 19 -1.99 -13.48 -19.45
N ALA A 20 -2.04 -12.19 -19.13
CA ALA A 20 -1.66 -11.12 -20.05
C ALA A 20 -0.14 -11.00 -20.25
N LEU A 21 0.63 -11.15 -19.17
CA LEU A 21 2.09 -10.99 -19.18
C LEU A 21 2.83 -12.29 -19.58
N GLY A 22 2.16 -13.42 -19.46
CA GLY A 22 2.72 -14.76 -19.69
C GLY A 22 3.15 -15.43 -18.39
N ALA A 23 3.02 -16.76 -18.35
CA ALA A 23 3.21 -17.56 -17.13
C ALA A 23 4.61 -17.43 -16.47
N ASN A 24 5.62 -17.05 -17.25
CA ASN A 24 7.02 -16.93 -16.85
C ASN A 24 7.51 -15.46 -16.84
N ALA A 25 6.60 -14.49 -16.75
CA ALA A 25 6.98 -13.09 -16.71
C ALA A 25 7.75 -12.75 -15.43
N ASN A 26 8.91 -12.10 -15.59
CA ASN A 26 9.71 -11.58 -14.49
C ASN A 26 9.19 -10.20 -14.11
N VAL A 27 8.37 -10.12 -13.05
CA VAL A 27 7.71 -8.89 -12.61
C VAL A 27 8.16 -8.52 -11.21
N LEU A 28 8.47 -7.24 -11.00
CA LEU A 28 8.57 -6.62 -9.68
C LEU A 28 7.35 -5.72 -9.50
N LEU A 29 6.55 -6.00 -8.46
CA LEU A 29 5.45 -5.13 -8.08
C LEU A 29 5.98 -3.90 -7.37
N PHE A 30 5.46 -2.73 -7.72
CA PHE A 30 5.86 -1.46 -7.13
C PHE A 30 4.67 -0.76 -6.48
N ASN A 31 4.90 -0.17 -5.30
CA ASN A 31 3.98 0.69 -4.54
C ASN A 31 2.72 0.00 -3.98
N ARG A 32 2.24 -1.08 -4.59
CA ARG A 32 1.11 -1.89 -4.13
C ARG A 32 1.44 -3.36 -4.23
N GLU A 33 0.93 -4.08 -3.24
CA GLU A 33 0.89 -5.54 -3.25
C GLU A 33 -0.33 -5.98 -4.06
N LEU A 34 -0.28 -7.22 -4.53
CA LEU A 34 -1.35 -7.86 -5.26
C LEU A 34 -1.62 -9.21 -4.62
N ASP A 35 -2.86 -9.42 -4.18
CA ASP A 35 -3.22 -10.62 -3.43
C ASP A 35 -2.99 -11.89 -4.27
N GLY A 36 -2.31 -12.86 -3.67
CA GLY A 36 -1.99 -14.14 -4.33
C GLY A 36 -0.88 -14.07 -5.39
N ALA A 37 -0.21 -12.92 -5.58
CA ALA A 37 0.96 -12.84 -6.44
C ALA A 37 2.19 -13.49 -5.77
N ASP A 38 2.97 -14.21 -6.57
CA ASP A 38 4.27 -14.80 -6.23
C ASP A 38 5.45 -13.96 -6.76
N TRP A 39 5.16 -12.73 -7.19
CA TRP A 39 6.15 -11.76 -7.63
C TRP A 39 6.73 -11.00 -6.45
N ASP A 40 8.02 -10.67 -6.53
CA ASP A 40 8.66 -9.77 -5.58
C ASP A 40 7.97 -8.41 -5.61
N PHE A 41 8.02 -7.68 -4.49
CA PHE A 41 7.47 -6.34 -4.39
C PHE A 41 8.44 -5.36 -3.74
N LEU A 42 8.34 -4.10 -4.17
CA LEU A 42 8.99 -2.95 -3.58
C LEU A 42 7.92 -1.95 -3.18
N THR A 43 7.68 -1.85 -1.87
CA THR A 43 6.70 -0.93 -1.28
C THR A 43 7.34 -0.05 -0.23
N LEU A 44 6.68 1.06 0.11
CA LEU A 44 7.01 1.86 1.27
C LEU A 44 6.40 1.21 2.52
N ASP A 45 7.00 1.47 3.68
CA ASP A 45 6.35 1.20 4.97
C ASP A 45 5.24 2.24 5.21
N ASN A 46 4.13 2.02 4.51
CA ASN A 46 2.96 2.89 4.52
C ASN A 46 2.34 3.00 5.91
N GLN A 47 2.39 1.94 6.71
CA GLN A 47 1.83 1.94 8.06
C GLN A 47 2.70 2.79 8.98
N HIS A 48 4.00 2.54 9.04
CA HIS A 48 4.90 3.32 9.89
C HIS A 48 4.92 4.79 9.47
N GLY A 49 4.96 5.08 8.16
CA GLY A 49 4.92 6.45 7.65
C GLY A 49 3.65 7.21 8.07
N ALA A 50 2.47 6.58 7.99
CA ALA A 50 1.22 7.20 8.41
C ALA A 50 1.13 7.36 9.93
N TYR A 51 1.67 6.40 10.70
CA TYR A 51 1.81 6.51 12.14
C TYR A 51 2.64 7.74 12.51
N LEU A 52 3.85 7.89 11.94
CA LEU A 52 4.74 9.01 12.21
C LEU A 52 4.09 10.36 11.85
N ALA A 53 3.43 10.44 10.69
CA ALA A 53 2.74 11.67 10.27
C ALA A 53 1.62 12.06 11.23
N THR A 54 0.84 11.08 11.71
CA THR A 54 -0.28 11.32 12.63
C THR A 54 0.23 11.68 14.03
N ARG A 55 1.24 10.97 14.53
CA ARG A 55 1.95 11.27 15.79
C ARG A 55 2.48 12.69 15.81
N HIS A 56 3.10 13.13 14.71
CA HIS A 56 3.59 14.50 14.60
C HIS A 56 2.48 15.54 14.80
N LEU A 57 1.30 15.34 14.20
CA LEU A 57 0.17 16.25 14.41
C LEU A 57 -0.32 16.25 15.88
N ILE A 58 -0.41 15.07 16.50
CA ILE A 58 -0.80 14.92 17.91
C ILE A 58 0.16 15.67 18.84
N GLU A 59 1.47 15.50 18.62
CA GLU A 59 2.56 16.15 19.37
C GLU A 59 2.54 17.67 19.21
N ARG A 60 2.03 18.18 18.08
CA ARG A 60 1.81 19.61 17.84
C ARG A 60 0.51 20.14 18.47
N GLY A 61 -0.27 19.29 19.14
CA GLY A 61 -1.49 19.67 19.87
C GLY A 61 -2.78 19.48 19.09
N HIS A 62 -2.74 18.93 17.87
CA HIS A 62 -3.97 18.62 17.13
C HIS A 62 -4.71 17.44 17.79
N ARG A 63 -6.05 17.50 17.83
CA ARG A 63 -6.92 16.48 18.43
C ARG A 63 -8.04 15.98 17.51
N GLN A 64 -8.42 16.79 16.53
CA GLN A 64 -9.42 16.43 15.52
C GLN A 64 -8.69 16.25 14.19
N ILE A 65 -8.27 15.02 13.89
CA ILE A 65 -7.49 14.69 12.71
C ILE A 65 -8.34 13.77 11.82
N ALA A 66 -8.53 14.17 10.56
CA ALA A 66 -9.26 13.37 9.58
C ALA A 66 -8.28 12.64 8.65
N PHE A 67 -8.56 11.37 8.37
CA PHE A 67 -7.85 10.60 7.35
C PHE A 67 -8.65 10.62 6.04
N PHE A 68 -8.12 11.32 5.04
CA PHE A 68 -8.63 11.25 3.66
C PHE A 68 -7.79 10.27 2.86
N GLY A 69 -8.24 9.01 2.82
CA GLY A 69 -7.59 7.94 2.09
C GLY A 69 -7.94 7.91 0.60
N GLY A 70 -7.21 7.07 -0.13
CA GLY A 70 -7.58 6.66 -1.49
C GLY A 70 -8.56 5.48 -1.47
N HIS A 71 -8.52 4.65 -2.51
CA HIS A 71 -9.41 3.51 -2.60
C HIS A 71 -9.24 2.52 -1.45
N ALA A 72 -10.36 2.22 -0.80
CA ALA A 72 -10.41 1.47 0.44
C ALA A 72 -9.98 0.01 0.29
N ALA A 73 -9.92 -0.59 -0.91
CA ALA A 73 -9.40 -1.95 -1.12
C ALA A 73 -7.90 -2.01 -1.45
N SER A 74 -7.22 -0.87 -1.67
CA SER A 74 -5.80 -0.88 -2.01
C SER A 74 -4.91 -1.12 -0.80
N SER A 75 -3.89 -2.00 -0.91
CA SER A 75 -3.01 -2.37 0.22
C SER A 75 -2.38 -1.13 0.89
N SER A 76 -1.88 -0.18 0.09
CA SER A 76 -1.32 1.08 0.59
C SER A 76 -2.32 1.91 1.41
N CYS A 77 -3.61 1.95 1.04
CA CYS A 77 -4.62 2.69 1.78
C CYS A 77 -4.97 1.98 3.10
N HIS A 78 -5.04 0.64 3.10
CA HIS A 78 -5.21 -0.15 4.32
C HIS A 78 -4.08 0.12 5.31
N GLN A 79 -2.83 -0.01 4.85
CA GLN A 79 -1.63 0.20 5.68
C GLN A 79 -1.58 1.62 6.26
N ARG A 80 -1.81 2.66 5.43
CA ARG A 80 -1.83 4.05 5.91
C ARG A 80 -2.94 4.30 6.93
N ARG A 81 -4.14 3.73 6.69
CA ARG A 81 -5.26 3.83 7.62
C ARG A 81 -4.92 3.16 8.96
N ALA A 82 -4.28 1.98 8.92
CA ALA A 82 -3.85 1.27 10.12
C ALA A 82 -2.85 2.11 10.94
N GLY A 83 -1.85 2.71 10.30
CA GLY A 83 -0.87 3.57 10.98
C GLY A 83 -1.50 4.82 11.60
N PHE A 84 -2.42 5.46 10.87
CA PHE A 84 -3.23 6.57 11.39
C PHE A 84 -4.06 6.16 12.62
N GLN A 85 -4.79 5.04 12.54
CA GLN A 85 -5.62 4.54 13.64
C GLN A 85 -4.78 4.16 14.87
N GLN A 86 -3.62 3.55 14.65
CA GLN A 86 -2.67 3.20 15.70
C GLN A 86 -2.22 4.46 16.46
N ALA A 87 -1.76 5.49 15.74
CA ALA A 87 -1.30 6.73 16.37
C ALA A 87 -2.40 7.44 17.17
N LEU A 88 -3.65 7.38 16.72
CA LEU A 88 -4.80 7.94 17.46
C LEU A 88 -5.15 7.13 18.71
N ALA A 89 -4.99 5.80 18.68
CA ALA A 89 -5.29 4.94 19.82
C ALA A 89 -4.27 5.10 20.97
N GLU A 90 -3.06 5.55 20.66
CA GLU A 90 -1.97 5.82 21.62
C GLU A 90 -1.95 7.26 22.16
N ALA A 91 -2.89 8.11 21.72
CA ALA A 91 -2.93 9.56 22.00
C ALA A 91 -3.70 9.96 23.26
#